data_AF-A0A243RSH5-F1
#
_entry.id   AF-A0A243RSH5-F1
#
_cell.length_a   1.000
_cell.length_b   1.000
_cell.length_c   1.000
_cell.angle_alpha   90.00
_cell.angle_beta   90.00
_cell.angle_gamma   90.00
#
_symmetry.space_group_name_H-M   'P 1'
#
loop_
_entity.id
_entity.type
_entity.pdbx_description
1 polymer ?
#
loop_
_entity_poly.entity_id
_entity_poly.type
_entity_poly.pdbx_seq_one_letter_code
_entity_poly.pdbx_strand_id
1 'polypeptide(L)'
;MWEINGRRGKALRGAGLALLLAAVLAGCGDGDGRSAGPAGSASRAPEGSASPTTEGSASATPTVSRTGLLYRDREISLSDIQAIKNGCPSDIYVEFADSGPRVLGSDESNPRLNDYGDQTEEGRPPILAWSPPCSSANGRFDFDDVAVAKAAADAGDLDEAGCRDAARAAVGSGTDIDRYGTQALAVGDRFCEDFAAEGRVVLLRVVKVSGSPVAELTLSATLWAGPAKAEGPPAQPGDKVYENQPFTVADDVAKTQDCGIGGVGIGSDMPRVRYRHTLSGGGGDVEYFPSCLSGSPKVRFGGYVARVEGGADPDITACQDAAARGERDDLDVPVSELRTGDRFCMFDSFEKYVALLKVTAVTAEAPVSATFSVTRWEAPEPS
;
A
#
# COMPACT_ATOMS: atom_id res chain seq x y z
N MET A 1 -41.04 -22.15 4.19
CA MET A 1 -42.34 -22.11 4.91
C MET A 1 -42.04 -22.21 6.39
N TRP A 2 -41.74 -21.08 7.05
CA TRP A 2 -42.01 -20.80 8.47
C TRP A 2 -42.19 -19.28 8.54
N GLU A 3 -43.37 -18.87 8.99
CA GLU A 3 -43.93 -17.53 8.94
C GLU A 3 -43.94 -16.89 10.35
N ILE A 4 -43.65 -15.58 10.37
CA ILE A 4 -44.40 -14.50 11.03
C ILE A 4 -44.42 -14.41 12.59
N ASN A 5 -43.85 -13.31 13.11
CA ASN A 5 -44.48 -12.22 13.89
C ASN A 5 -43.38 -11.42 14.64
N GLY A 6 -43.32 -10.09 14.76
CA GLY A 6 -44.20 -9.00 14.37
C GLY A 6 -43.86 -7.72 15.16
N ARG A 7 -43.74 -6.58 14.46
CA ARG A 7 -44.19 -5.21 14.82
C ARG A 7 -43.73 -4.49 16.12
N ARG A 8 -43.10 -3.31 15.91
CA ARG A 8 -43.64 -1.91 16.04
C ARG A 8 -42.73 -0.96 16.86
N GLY A 9 -42.43 0.20 16.27
CA GLY A 9 -41.99 1.41 16.97
C GLY A 9 -41.63 2.56 16.02
N LYS A 10 -42.60 3.43 15.70
CA LYS A 10 -42.42 4.73 15.03
C LYS A 10 -42.46 5.84 16.10
N ALA A 11 -41.53 6.79 16.06
CA ALA A 11 -41.69 8.24 16.37
C ALA A 11 -40.35 8.94 16.06
N LEU A 12 -40.19 9.84 15.08
CA LEU A 12 -40.61 11.26 14.95
C LEU A 12 -39.93 12.25 15.91
N ARG A 13 -39.47 13.37 15.30
CA ARG A 13 -38.93 14.66 15.80
C ARG A 13 -37.39 14.72 15.71
N GLY A 14 -36.73 15.64 15.01
CA GLY A 14 -37.10 16.99 14.56
C GLY A 14 -36.00 17.96 15.04
N ALA A 15 -35.73 19.01 14.24
CA ALA A 15 -34.69 20.06 14.37
C ALA A 15 -33.39 19.70 13.59
N GLY A 16 -32.98 20.39 12.52
CA GLY A 16 -33.31 21.75 12.10
C GLY A 16 -32.37 22.75 12.77
N LEU A 17 -31.20 22.99 12.17
CA LEU A 17 -30.58 24.32 12.15
C LEU A 17 -29.55 24.40 11.02
N ALA A 18 -29.94 25.09 9.94
CA ALA A 18 -29.01 25.69 9.00
C ALA A 18 -28.53 27.02 9.60
N LEU A 19 -27.24 27.31 9.48
CA LEU A 19 -26.70 28.65 9.69
C LEU A 19 -25.70 28.95 8.57
N LEU A 20 -26.14 29.86 7.70
CA LEU A 20 -25.40 30.59 6.68
C LEU A 20 -25.06 31.98 7.21
N LEU A 21 -24.17 32.67 6.48
CA LEU A 21 -23.55 34.01 6.63
C LEU A 21 -22.18 34.00 7.33
N ALA A 22 -21.04 34.22 6.65
CA ALA A 22 -20.57 35.28 5.73
C ALA A 22 -20.14 36.58 6.43
N ALA A 23 -18.84 36.92 6.37
CA ALA A 23 -18.33 38.13 5.71
C ALA A 23 -16.80 38.32 5.90
N VAL A 24 -16.23 38.86 4.82
CA VAL A 24 -14.85 39.22 4.45
C VAL A 24 -14.28 40.40 5.26
N LEU A 25 -12.94 40.54 5.32
CA LEU A 25 -12.11 41.75 5.09
C LEU A 25 -10.61 41.35 5.17
N ALA A 26 -9.87 41.29 4.06
CA ALA A 26 -9.11 42.37 3.40
C ALA A 26 -7.68 42.54 3.94
N GLY A 27 -6.71 42.41 3.04
CA GLY A 27 -5.28 42.71 3.25
C GLY A 27 -4.56 42.83 1.92
N CYS A 28 -4.73 43.99 1.28
CA CYS A 28 -3.97 44.45 0.12
C CYS A 28 -2.50 44.72 0.48
N GLY A 29 -1.60 44.48 -0.46
CA GLY A 29 -0.19 44.88 -0.38
C GLY A 29 0.46 44.81 -1.75
N ASP A 30 0.26 45.86 -2.55
CA ASP A 30 0.91 46.15 -3.83
C ASP A 30 2.43 46.31 -3.70
N GLY A 31 3.14 46.00 -4.79
CA GLY A 31 4.57 46.25 -4.95
C GLY A 31 5.03 46.06 -6.40
N ASP A 32 4.77 47.07 -7.23
CA ASP A 32 5.18 47.23 -8.64
C ASP A 32 6.68 47.04 -8.91
N GLY A 33 7.02 46.59 -10.13
CA GLY A 33 8.43 46.41 -10.48
C GLY A 33 8.86 46.11 -11.92
N ARG A 34 8.19 46.67 -12.95
CA ARG A 34 8.72 47.02 -14.29
C ARG A 34 9.42 45.98 -15.19
N SER A 35 8.86 45.89 -16.40
CA SER A 35 9.38 45.27 -17.63
C SER A 35 10.63 45.96 -18.22
N ALA A 36 11.48 45.16 -18.88
CA ALA A 36 12.22 45.54 -20.09
C ALA A 36 12.52 44.28 -20.93
N GLY A 37 12.09 44.27 -22.19
CA GLY A 37 12.50 43.28 -23.20
C GLY A 37 13.81 43.69 -23.92
N PRO A 38 14.04 43.24 -25.17
CA PRO A 38 14.75 42.00 -25.49
C PRO A 38 16.03 42.21 -26.34
N ALA A 39 16.95 41.24 -26.31
CA ALA A 39 17.99 40.96 -27.31
C ALA A 39 18.51 39.53 -27.00
N GLY A 40 18.61 38.54 -27.89
CA GLY A 40 19.03 38.55 -29.28
C GLY A 40 20.50 38.12 -29.37
N SER A 41 20.78 36.84 -29.61
CA SER A 41 21.82 36.32 -30.53
C SER A 41 22.13 34.84 -30.32
N ALA A 42 22.16 34.12 -31.45
CA ALA A 42 22.59 32.74 -31.64
C ALA A 42 24.12 32.62 -31.75
N SER A 43 24.68 31.48 -31.33
CA SER A 43 25.97 30.86 -31.74
C SER A 43 26.23 29.66 -30.82
N ARG A 44 26.79 28.51 -31.18
CA ARG A 44 27.11 27.77 -32.41
C ARG A 44 27.52 26.38 -31.89
N ALA A 45 27.17 25.31 -32.60
CA ALA A 45 27.61 23.94 -32.32
C ALA A 45 29.15 23.78 -32.43
N PRO A 46 29.70 22.66 -31.91
CA PRO A 46 30.68 21.92 -32.69
C PRO A 46 30.20 20.50 -33.00
N GLU A 47 30.26 20.19 -34.30
CA GLU A 47 30.30 18.83 -34.83
C GLU A 47 31.59 18.13 -34.39
N GLY A 48 31.48 16.82 -34.12
CA GLY A 48 32.61 15.93 -33.87
C GLY A 48 32.18 14.49 -34.13
N SER A 49 32.07 14.13 -35.41
CA SER A 49 31.87 12.76 -35.87
C SER A 49 33.20 12.01 -35.94
N ALA A 50 33.26 10.84 -35.32
CA ALA A 50 34.09 9.71 -35.76
C ALA A 50 33.49 8.39 -35.25
N SER A 51 32.89 7.62 -36.16
CA SER A 51 32.52 6.20 -36.02
C SER A 51 33.67 5.30 -36.54
N PRO A 52 33.57 3.97 -36.55
CA PRO A 52 33.16 3.00 -35.51
C PRO A 52 34.26 1.94 -35.26
N THR A 53 34.15 1.15 -34.19
CA THR A 53 34.77 -0.19 -34.14
C THR A 53 33.77 -1.16 -33.53
N THR A 54 33.36 -2.13 -34.34
CA THR A 54 32.44 -3.21 -34.01
C THR A 54 33.26 -4.39 -33.48
N GLU A 55 32.84 -4.99 -32.36
CA GLU A 55 32.53 -6.42 -32.22
C GLU A 55 32.40 -6.81 -30.73
N GLY A 56 31.27 -7.43 -30.36
CA GLY A 56 31.17 -8.22 -29.13
C GLY A 56 29.95 -7.97 -28.22
N SER A 57 28.83 -8.60 -28.56
CA SER A 57 27.77 -9.14 -27.66
C SER A 57 27.02 -8.26 -26.63
N ALA A 58 25.70 -8.36 -26.74
CA ALA A 58 24.64 -7.91 -25.81
C ALA A 58 24.52 -6.40 -25.60
N SER A 59 23.72 -5.76 -26.46
CA SER A 59 23.13 -4.44 -26.20
C SER A 59 22.20 -4.51 -24.98
N ALA A 60 22.74 -4.32 -23.79
CA ALA A 60 22.05 -3.55 -22.77
C ALA A 60 22.28 -2.08 -23.17
N THR A 61 21.33 -1.49 -23.88
CA THR A 61 21.29 -0.04 -23.97
C THR A 61 21.22 0.47 -22.54
N PRO A 62 22.10 1.37 -22.07
CA PRO A 62 21.95 1.93 -20.74
C PRO A 62 20.64 2.72 -20.77
N THR A 63 19.59 2.16 -20.18
CA THR A 63 18.36 2.89 -19.90
C THR A 63 18.79 4.05 -19.01
N VAL A 64 18.87 5.24 -19.59
CA VAL A 64 19.00 6.46 -18.81
C VAL A 64 17.75 6.49 -17.94
N SER A 65 17.86 6.07 -16.69
CA SER A 65 16.76 6.09 -15.73
C SER A 65 16.28 7.52 -15.61
N ARG A 66 15.22 7.86 -16.34
CA ARG A 66 14.54 9.14 -16.19
C ARG A 66 14.00 9.18 -14.78
N THR A 67 14.39 10.19 -14.03
CA THR A 67 13.85 10.50 -12.71
C THR A 67 12.97 11.73 -12.80
N GLY A 68 11.96 11.83 -11.93
CA GLY A 68 10.94 12.87 -11.91
C GLY A 68 9.63 12.45 -12.58
N LEU A 69 8.77 13.45 -12.80
CA LEU A 69 7.45 13.28 -13.41
C LEU A 69 7.56 12.77 -14.85
N LEU A 70 6.98 11.60 -15.14
CA LEU A 70 6.93 11.03 -16.49
C LEU A 70 5.72 11.57 -17.26
N TYR A 71 4.55 11.55 -16.63
CA TYR A 71 3.36 12.21 -17.15
C TYR A 71 2.38 12.53 -16.02
N ARG A 72 1.53 13.53 -16.27
CA ARG A 72 0.48 13.97 -15.37
C ARG A 72 -0.88 13.86 -16.05
N ASP A 73 -1.85 13.39 -15.28
CA ASP A 73 -3.27 13.31 -15.60
C ASP A 73 -3.60 12.69 -16.97
N ARG A 74 -2.95 11.56 -17.27
CA ARG A 74 -3.24 10.79 -18.49
C ARG A 74 -4.43 9.89 -18.26
N GLU A 75 -5.48 10.09 -19.05
CA GLU A 75 -6.71 9.33 -18.90
C GLU A 75 -6.66 7.97 -19.60
N ILE A 76 -7.27 6.99 -18.96
CA ILE A 76 -7.55 5.66 -19.47
C ILE A 76 -9.03 5.35 -19.23
N SER A 77 -9.70 4.81 -20.25
CA SER A 77 -11.13 4.46 -20.16
C SER A 77 -11.32 2.97 -20.31
N LEU A 78 -12.04 2.40 -19.36
CA LEU A 78 -12.42 1.00 -19.28
C LEU A 78 -13.93 0.88 -19.51
N SER A 79 -14.33 -0.08 -20.33
CA SER A 79 -15.72 -0.24 -20.75
C SER A 79 -16.10 -1.71 -20.82
N ASP A 80 -17.22 -2.06 -20.18
CA ASP A 80 -17.79 -3.40 -20.20
C ASP A 80 -18.20 -3.81 -21.62
N ILE A 81 -18.64 -2.86 -22.45
CA ILE A 81 -18.94 -3.12 -23.87
C ILE A 81 -17.68 -3.55 -24.62
N GLN A 82 -16.52 -2.93 -24.34
CA GLN A 82 -15.26 -3.33 -24.95
C GLN A 82 -14.81 -4.70 -24.41
N ALA A 83 -14.98 -4.95 -23.11
CA ALA A 83 -14.69 -6.24 -22.50
C ALA A 83 -15.50 -7.37 -23.16
N ILE A 84 -16.82 -7.19 -23.33
CA ILE A 84 -17.72 -8.15 -23.98
C ILE A 84 -17.29 -8.44 -25.42
N LYS A 85 -16.91 -7.40 -26.18
CA LYS A 85 -16.40 -7.58 -27.55
C LYS A 85 -15.12 -8.41 -27.61
N ASN A 86 -14.32 -8.37 -26.55
CA ASN A 86 -13.08 -9.12 -26.41
C ASN A 86 -13.29 -10.47 -25.69
N GLY A 87 -14.52 -11.01 -25.72
CA GLY A 87 -14.81 -12.33 -25.14
C GLY A 87 -15.00 -12.34 -23.62
N CYS A 88 -15.11 -11.16 -23.01
CA CYS A 88 -15.29 -10.97 -21.58
C CYS A 88 -14.18 -11.64 -20.74
N PRO A 89 -12.95 -11.12 -20.80
CA PRO A 89 -11.85 -11.68 -20.03
C PRO A 89 -12.11 -11.55 -18.52
N SER A 90 -11.53 -12.46 -17.73
CA SER A 90 -11.58 -12.39 -16.27
C SER A 90 -11.07 -11.05 -15.76
N ASP A 91 -9.95 -10.60 -16.32
CA ASP A 91 -9.26 -9.36 -15.95
C ASP A 91 -8.77 -8.62 -17.21
N ILE A 92 -8.82 -7.30 -17.14
CA ILE A 92 -8.26 -6.37 -18.13
C ILE A 92 -7.13 -5.61 -17.44
N TYR A 93 -5.93 -5.72 -17.99
CA TYR A 93 -4.75 -5.10 -17.40
C TYR A 93 -4.54 -3.69 -17.99
N VAL A 94 -4.21 -2.75 -17.11
CA VAL A 94 -3.76 -1.41 -17.45
C VAL A 94 -2.29 -1.31 -17.07
N GLU A 95 -1.43 -1.15 -18.08
CA GLU A 95 0.01 -0.94 -17.89
C GLU A 95 0.31 0.56 -17.84
N PHE A 96 1.04 1.00 -16.82
CA PHE A 96 1.51 2.38 -16.65
C PHE A 96 2.92 2.56 -17.23
N ALA A 97 3.06 2.42 -18.55
CA ALA A 97 4.33 2.64 -19.25
C ALA A 97 4.81 4.09 -19.15
N ASP A 98 6.10 4.33 -19.30
CA ASP A 98 6.70 5.67 -19.24
C ASP A 98 6.09 6.68 -20.24
N SER A 99 5.49 6.21 -21.34
CA SER A 99 4.80 7.03 -22.35
C SER A 99 3.35 7.37 -22.01
N GLY A 100 2.76 6.68 -21.04
CA GLY A 100 1.36 6.83 -20.62
C GLY A 100 0.69 5.48 -20.32
N PRO A 101 -0.49 5.51 -19.66
CA PRO A 101 -1.27 4.31 -19.40
C PRO A 101 -1.80 3.71 -20.71
N ARG A 102 -1.78 2.38 -20.82
CA ARG A 102 -2.40 1.64 -21.92
C ARG A 102 -3.15 0.42 -21.40
N VAL A 103 -4.29 0.13 -22.03
CA VAL A 103 -4.98 -1.15 -21.81
C VAL A 103 -4.25 -2.22 -22.61
N LEU A 104 -3.90 -3.33 -21.97
CA LEU A 104 -3.29 -4.48 -22.63
C LEU A 104 -4.33 -5.24 -23.46
N GLY A 105 -3.91 -5.75 -24.62
CA GLY A 105 -4.77 -6.55 -25.50
C GLY A 105 -5.15 -7.90 -24.88
N SER A 106 -6.17 -8.57 -25.46
CA SER A 106 -6.62 -9.90 -25.00
C SER A 106 -5.54 -10.98 -25.03
N ASP A 107 -4.56 -10.82 -25.91
CA ASP A 107 -3.46 -11.75 -26.13
C ASP A 107 -2.20 -11.33 -25.37
N GLU A 108 -2.22 -10.14 -24.74
CA GLU A 108 -1.17 -9.64 -23.88
C GLU A 108 -1.51 -10.04 -22.44
N SER A 109 -0.89 -11.12 -21.94
CA SER A 109 -0.97 -11.53 -20.53
C SER A 109 -0.34 -10.49 -19.62
N ASN A 110 -0.62 -10.56 -18.30
CA ASN A 110 0.05 -9.71 -17.30
C ASN A 110 1.58 -9.75 -17.54
N PRO A 111 2.19 -8.64 -18.01
CA PRO A 111 3.60 -8.66 -18.33
C PRO A 111 4.44 -8.84 -17.08
N ARG A 112 3.95 -8.75 -15.85
CA ARG A 112 4.77 -9.10 -14.67
C ARG A 112 4.91 -10.60 -14.46
N LEU A 113 4.13 -11.45 -15.13
CA LEU A 113 4.26 -12.89 -15.04
C LEU A 113 5.33 -13.40 -16.02
N ASN A 114 6.20 -14.30 -15.55
CA ASN A 114 7.05 -15.11 -16.41
C ASN A 114 6.24 -16.29 -17.01
N ASP A 115 6.87 -17.09 -17.86
CA ASP A 115 6.24 -18.26 -18.51
C ASP A 115 5.72 -19.33 -17.52
N TYR A 116 6.16 -19.27 -16.26
CA TYR A 116 5.73 -20.15 -15.16
C TYR A 116 4.61 -19.56 -14.30
N GLY A 117 4.21 -18.30 -14.55
CA GLY A 117 3.23 -17.58 -13.74
C GLY A 117 3.82 -16.96 -12.46
N ASP A 118 5.16 -16.92 -12.31
CA ASP A 118 5.79 -16.20 -11.21
C ASP A 118 5.99 -14.74 -11.60
N GLN A 119 5.80 -13.84 -10.64
CA GLN A 119 6.04 -12.42 -10.85
C GLN A 119 7.54 -12.13 -10.94
N THR A 120 7.97 -11.39 -11.96
CA THR A 120 9.32 -10.82 -12.05
C THR A 120 9.22 -9.32 -11.82
N GLU A 121 9.79 -8.82 -10.72
CA GLU A 121 9.74 -7.41 -10.33
C GLU A 121 10.70 -6.52 -11.15
N GLU A 122 11.67 -7.09 -11.86
CA GLU A 122 12.69 -6.26 -12.52
C GLU A 122 12.24 -5.64 -13.84
N GLY A 123 12.16 -4.31 -13.85
CA GLY A 123 12.18 -3.48 -15.06
C GLY A 123 10.89 -3.44 -15.88
N ARG A 124 9.78 -3.97 -15.36
CA ARG A 124 8.48 -3.94 -16.05
C ARG A 124 7.59 -2.82 -15.51
N PRO A 125 6.75 -2.18 -16.34
CA PRO A 125 5.93 -1.07 -15.86
C PRO A 125 4.89 -1.52 -14.81
N PRO A 126 4.46 -0.61 -13.92
CA PRO A 126 3.35 -0.85 -12.99
C PRO A 126 2.05 -1.27 -13.69
N ILE A 127 1.21 -2.07 -13.02
CA ILE A 127 -0.02 -2.64 -13.60
C ILE A 127 -1.18 -2.59 -12.60
N LEU A 128 -2.37 -2.31 -13.14
CA LEU A 128 -3.65 -2.47 -12.46
C LEU A 128 -4.51 -3.50 -13.22
N ALA A 129 -5.08 -4.47 -12.53
CA ALA A 129 -6.06 -5.38 -13.12
C ALA A 129 -7.49 -4.91 -12.80
N TRP A 130 -8.36 -4.90 -13.82
CA TRP A 130 -9.79 -4.62 -13.68
C TRP A 130 -10.61 -5.82 -14.12
N SER A 131 -11.38 -6.42 -13.21
CA SER A 131 -12.35 -7.45 -13.57
C SER A 131 -13.66 -6.79 -14.05
N PRO A 132 -14.05 -6.91 -15.33
CA PRO A 132 -15.25 -6.29 -15.86
C PRO A 132 -16.55 -6.92 -15.28
N PRO A 133 -17.66 -6.18 -15.23
CA PRO A 133 -18.94 -6.72 -14.78
C PRO A 133 -19.42 -7.98 -15.51
N CYS A 134 -19.10 -8.09 -16.82
CA CYS A 134 -19.45 -9.26 -17.60
C CYS A 134 -18.77 -10.55 -17.08
N SER A 135 -17.61 -10.46 -16.40
CA SER A 135 -16.85 -11.60 -15.88
C SER A 135 -17.14 -11.87 -14.40
N SER A 136 -17.40 -10.80 -13.64
CA SER A 136 -17.76 -10.84 -12.24
C SER A 136 -18.79 -9.75 -11.93
N ALA A 137 -19.97 -10.15 -11.45
CA ALA A 137 -21.11 -9.25 -11.22
C ALA A 137 -20.78 -8.04 -10.33
N ASN A 138 -19.76 -8.14 -9.47
CA ASN A 138 -19.40 -7.07 -8.53
C ASN A 138 -18.24 -6.20 -9.02
N GLY A 139 -17.49 -6.64 -10.05
CA GLY A 139 -16.28 -5.98 -10.56
C GLY A 139 -15.21 -5.66 -9.51
N ARG A 140 -13.94 -5.65 -9.87
CA ARG A 140 -12.88 -5.28 -8.92
C ARG A 140 -11.68 -4.66 -9.60
N PHE A 141 -10.99 -3.82 -8.85
CA PHE A 141 -9.58 -3.55 -9.05
C PHE A 141 -8.77 -4.52 -8.23
N ASP A 142 -7.79 -5.14 -8.87
CA ASP A 142 -6.70 -5.87 -8.23
C ASP A 142 -5.44 -5.03 -8.42
N PHE A 143 -4.87 -4.55 -7.32
CA PHE A 143 -3.65 -3.78 -7.31
C PHE A 143 -2.49 -4.75 -7.03
N ASP A 144 -1.78 -5.17 -8.07
CA ASP A 144 -0.76 -6.24 -8.00
C ASP A 144 0.30 -5.99 -6.90
N ASP A 145 0.19 -6.71 -5.77
CA ASP A 145 1.15 -6.90 -4.64
C ASP A 145 1.89 -5.66 -4.06
N VAL A 146 1.54 -4.46 -4.52
CA VAL A 146 2.11 -3.19 -4.07
C VAL A 146 1.25 -2.53 -3.01
N ALA A 147 1.91 -1.68 -2.23
CA ALA A 147 1.28 -0.83 -1.27
C ALA A 147 0.32 0.15 -1.95
N VAL A 148 -0.99 0.03 -1.71
CA VAL A 148 -1.99 0.97 -2.24
C VAL A 148 -2.72 1.69 -1.13
N ALA A 149 -2.64 3.01 -1.11
CA ALA A 149 -3.43 3.85 -0.22
C ALA A 149 -4.57 4.53 -0.98
N LYS A 150 -5.80 4.47 -0.45
CA LYS A 150 -6.84 5.41 -0.87
C LYS A 150 -6.58 6.76 -0.20
N ALA A 151 -6.23 7.76 -0.98
CA ALA A 151 -6.02 9.11 -0.48
C ALA A 151 -7.35 9.77 -0.11
N ALA A 152 -7.35 10.56 0.95
CA ALA A 152 -8.51 11.33 1.37
C ALA A 152 -8.93 12.32 0.25
N ALA A 153 -10.23 12.47 0.05
CA ALA A 153 -10.78 13.30 -1.03
C ALA A 153 -10.34 14.79 -0.92
N ASP A 154 -9.99 15.23 0.29
CA ASP A 154 -9.59 16.59 0.65
C ASP A 154 -8.06 16.77 0.83
N ALA A 155 -7.24 15.76 0.53
CA ALA A 155 -5.79 15.77 0.73
C ALA A 155 -5.00 16.78 -0.15
N GLY A 156 -5.66 17.77 -0.77
CA GLY A 156 -5.05 18.68 -1.73
C GLY A 156 -4.57 17.95 -2.99
N ASP A 157 -3.76 18.58 -3.83
CA ASP A 157 -3.10 17.87 -4.92
C ASP A 157 -1.85 17.14 -4.38
N LEU A 158 -1.81 15.82 -4.54
CA LEU A 158 -0.68 15.00 -4.10
C LEU A 158 0.45 15.07 -5.12
N ASP A 159 1.67 15.28 -4.61
CA ASP A 159 2.91 15.13 -5.36
C ASP A 159 3.51 13.73 -5.15
N GLU A 160 4.68 13.49 -5.74
CA GLU A 160 5.38 12.19 -5.64
C GLU A 160 5.59 11.76 -4.19
N ALA A 161 6.07 12.68 -3.34
CA ALA A 161 6.40 12.39 -1.95
C ALA A 161 5.13 12.10 -1.14
N GLY A 162 4.11 12.96 -1.26
CA GLY A 162 2.85 12.76 -0.55
C GLY A 162 2.14 11.46 -0.95
N CYS A 163 2.20 11.07 -2.23
CA CYS A 163 1.60 9.82 -2.69
C CYS A 163 2.37 8.59 -2.22
N ARG A 164 3.70 8.62 -2.28
CA ARG A 164 4.58 7.57 -1.74
C ARG A 164 4.38 7.39 -0.24
N ASP A 165 4.35 8.50 0.51
CA ASP A 165 4.19 8.47 1.97
C ASP A 165 2.83 7.90 2.35
N ALA A 166 1.76 8.24 1.61
CA ALA A 166 0.44 7.66 1.81
C ALA A 166 0.45 6.13 1.58
N ALA A 167 1.02 5.66 0.46
CA ALA A 167 1.13 4.23 0.14
C ALA A 167 1.88 3.46 1.25
N ARG A 168 3.05 3.97 1.67
CA ARG A 168 3.86 3.35 2.73
C ARG A 168 3.16 3.36 4.09
N ALA A 169 2.45 4.44 4.43
CA ALA A 169 1.68 4.51 5.66
C ALA A 169 0.53 3.50 5.68
N ALA A 170 -0.09 3.21 4.53
CA ALA A 170 -1.18 2.24 4.44
C ALA A 170 -0.72 0.81 4.75
N VAL A 171 0.49 0.42 4.31
CA VAL A 171 1.09 -0.89 4.64
C VAL A 171 1.25 -1.09 6.14
N GLY A 172 1.76 -0.06 6.83
CA GLY A 172 1.98 -0.12 8.27
C GLY A 172 0.68 -0.06 9.09
N SER A 173 -0.39 0.55 8.57
CA SER A 173 -1.67 0.69 9.28
C SER A 173 -2.70 -0.37 8.91
N GLY A 174 -2.39 -1.22 7.93
CA GLY A 174 -3.29 -2.26 7.41
C GLY A 174 -4.48 -1.71 6.65
N THR A 175 -4.35 -0.48 6.17
CA THR A 175 -5.31 0.15 5.26
C THR A 175 -4.87 0.03 3.81
N ASP A 176 -3.84 -0.77 3.52
CA ASP A 176 -3.42 -1.06 2.16
C ASP A 176 -4.52 -1.83 1.42
N ILE A 177 -4.74 -1.44 0.17
CA ILE A 177 -5.85 -1.92 -0.65
C ILE A 177 -5.28 -2.92 -1.65
N ASP A 178 -5.39 -4.20 -1.33
CA ASP A 178 -5.10 -5.29 -2.27
C ASP A 178 -6.14 -5.30 -3.40
N ARG A 179 -7.43 -5.27 -3.01
CA ARG A 179 -8.56 -5.26 -3.93
C ARG A 179 -9.58 -4.20 -3.57
N TYR A 180 -10.15 -3.56 -4.59
CA TYR A 180 -11.21 -2.57 -4.41
C TYR A 180 -12.44 -2.89 -5.28
N GLY A 181 -13.60 -3.05 -4.65
CA GLY A 181 -14.84 -3.31 -5.37
C GLY A 181 -15.27 -2.10 -6.20
N THR A 182 -15.51 -2.29 -7.50
CA THR A 182 -15.82 -1.15 -8.39
C THR A 182 -17.14 -0.48 -8.03
N GLN A 183 -18.07 -1.21 -7.43
CA GLN A 183 -19.33 -0.69 -6.88
C GLN A 183 -19.16 0.39 -5.78
N ALA A 184 -18.00 0.43 -5.12
CA ALA A 184 -17.67 1.41 -4.09
C ALA A 184 -16.87 2.61 -4.63
N LEU A 185 -16.62 2.67 -5.95
CA LEU A 185 -15.90 3.78 -6.57
C LEU A 185 -16.80 5.01 -6.69
N ALA A 186 -16.24 6.15 -6.33
CA ALA A 186 -16.84 7.45 -6.56
C ALA A 186 -15.92 8.32 -7.42
N VAL A 187 -16.51 9.23 -8.21
CA VAL A 187 -15.74 10.26 -8.90
C VAL A 187 -14.97 11.08 -7.87
N GLY A 188 -13.68 11.29 -8.13
CA GLY A 188 -12.76 11.98 -7.23
C GLY A 188 -12.03 11.06 -6.26
N ASP A 189 -12.36 9.77 -6.18
CA ASP A 189 -11.55 8.78 -5.46
C ASP A 189 -10.11 8.78 -6.01
N ARG A 190 -9.14 8.61 -5.11
CA ARG A 190 -7.71 8.66 -5.44
C ARG A 190 -6.98 7.49 -4.80
N PHE A 191 -6.08 6.87 -5.56
CA PHE A 191 -5.29 5.74 -5.12
C PHE A 191 -3.81 6.04 -5.38
N CYS A 192 -2.98 5.78 -4.38
CA CYS A 192 -1.55 6.00 -4.39
C CYS A 192 -0.82 4.67 -4.28
N GLU A 193 0.07 4.39 -5.22
CA GLU A 193 0.80 3.14 -5.33
C GLU A 193 2.31 3.42 -5.33
N ASP A 194 3.08 2.69 -4.51
CA ASP A 194 4.55 2.77 -4.45
C ASP A 194 5.18 1.46 -4.94
N PHE A 195 5.72 1.49 -6.15
CA PHE A 195 6.48 0.42 -6.79
C PHE A 195 7.96 0.63 -6.50
N ALA A 196 8.37 0.27 -5.29
CA ALA A 196 9.70 0.60 -4.78
C ALA A 196 10.83 -0.09 -5.58
N ALA A 197 10.65 -1.34 -6.00
CA ALA A 197 11.62 -2.10 -6.77
C ALA A 197 11.90 -1.44 -8.14
N GLU A 198 10.85 -0.97 -8.81
CA GLU A 198 10.94 -0.32 -10.12
C GLU A 198 11.23 1.18 -10.03
N GLY A 199 11.18 1.74 -8.82
CA GLY A 199 11.30 3.17 -8.59
C GLY A 199 10.18 3.94 -9.29
N ARG A 200 8.94 3.52 -9.09
CA ARG A 200 7.76 4.17 -9.69
C ARG A 200 6.74 4.52 -8.61
N VAL A 201 6.08 5.67 -8.76
CA VAL A 201 4.95 6.07 -7.93
C VAL A 201 3.79 6.40 -8.85
N VAL A 202 2.62 5.82 -8.60
CA VAL A 202 1.40 6.02 -9.39
C VAL A 202 0.35 6.71 -8.53
N LEU A 203 -0.20 7.82 -9.02
CA LEU A 203 -1.44 8.40 -8.51
C LEU A 203 -2.56 8.16 -9.52
N LEU A 204 -3.55 7.37 -9.14
CA LEU A 204 -4.78 7.18 -9.89
C LEU A 204 -5.89 8.05 -9.33
N ARG A 205 -6.67 8.68 -10.20
CA ARG A 205 -7.88 9.42 -9.85
C ARG A 205 -9.06 8.91 -10.67
N VAL A 206 -10.17 8.62 -10.01
CA VAL A 206 -11.42 8.26 -10.68
C VAL A 206 -12.05 9.52 -11.25
N VAL A 207 -12.16 9.60 -12.57
CA VAL A 207 -12.73 10.75 -13.30
C VAL A 207 -14.20 10.52 -13.63
N LYS A 208 -14.56 9.28 -14.00
CA LYS A 208 -15.91 8.91 -14.38
C LYS A 208 -16.23 7.51 -13.87
N VAL A 209 -17.42 7.33 -13.32
CA VAL A 209 -18.02 6.04 -13.00
C VAL A 209 -19.46 6.06 -13.50
N SER A 210 -19.89 5.06 -14.25
CA SER A 210 -21.29 4.94 -14.66
C SER A 210 -21.73 3.50 -14.86
N GLY A 211 -23.04 3.26 -14.68
CA GLY A 211 -23.63 1.92 -14.67
C GLY A 211 -23.73 1.34 -13.25
N SER A 212 -24.61 0.36 -13.08
CA SER A 212 -24.70 -0.47 -11.86
C SER A 212 -25.04 -1.91 -12.29
N PRO A 213 -24.07 -2.84 -12.35
CA PRO A 213 -22.64 -2.67 -11.99
C PRO A 213 -21.89 -1.68 -12.89
N VAL A 214 -20.72 -1.21 -12.45
CA VAL A 214 -19.93 -0.16 -13.13
C VAL A 214 -19.51 -0.61 -14.53
N ALA A 215 -20.20 -0.08 -15.56
CA ALA A 215 -20.04 -0.47 -16.96
C ALA A 215 -19.07 0.44 -17.73
N GLU A 216 -18.90 1.69 -17.29
CA GLU A 216 -17.86 2.58 -17.81
C GLU A 216 -17.13 3.26 -16.67
N LEU A 217 -15.81 3.33 -16.81
CA LEU A 217 -14.89 3.84 -15.82
C LEU A 217 -13.77 4.59 -16.53
N THR A 218 -13.52 5.83 -16.12
CA THR A 218 -12.36 6.60 -16.60
C THR A 218 -11.49 6.91 -15.41
N LEU A 219 -10.21 6.55 -15.51
CA LEU A 219 -9.17 6.87 -14.54
C LEU A 219 -8.23 7.89 -15.16
N SER A 220 -7.70 8.79 -14.34
CA SER A 220 -6.59 9.68 -14.67
C SER A 220 -5.37 9.22 -13.89
N ALA A 221 -4.24 9.00 -14.57
CA ALA A 221 -3.00 8.53 -13.99
C ALA A 221 -1.91 9.60 -14.05
N THR A 222 -1.22 9.79 -12.93
CA THR A 222 0.04 10.52 -12.85
C THR A 222 1.14 9.55 -12.43
N LEU A 223 2.26 9.52 -13.15
CA LEU A 223 3.37 8.61 -12.90
C LEU A 223 4.66 9.42 -12.69
N TRP A 224 5.36 9.09 -11.61
CA TRP A 224 6.71 9.57 -11.34
C TRP A 224 7.69 8.39 -11.38
N ALA A 225 8.90 8.67 -11.84
CA ALA A 225 10.02 7.76 -11.74
C ALA A 225 11.02 8.29 -10.70
N GLY A 226 11.42 7.42 -9.79
CA GLY A 226 12.44 7.66 -8.79
C GLY A 226 13.62 6.71 -8.95
N PRO A 227 14.58 6.76 -8.03
CA PRO A 227 15.56 5.69 -7.94
C PRO A 227 14.83 4.37 -7.65
N ALA A 228 15.02 3.39 -8.52
CA ALA A 228 14.69 2.01 -8.22
C ALA A 228 15.41 1.58 -6.95
N LYS A 229 14.72 0.91 -6.04
CA LYS A 229 15.37 0.24 -4.91
C LYS A 229 16.24 -0.86 -5.52
N ALA A 230 17.53 -0.58 -5.66
CA ALA A 230 18.48 -1.63 -6.01
C ALA A 230 18.37 -2.70 -4.93
N GLU A 231 18.08 -3.94 -5.32
CA GLU A 231 18.29 -5.07 -4.44
C GLU A 231 19.79 -5.07 -4.12
N GLY A 232 20.11 -4.66 -2.89
CA GLY A 232 21.45 -4.82 -2.37
C GLY A 232 21.80 -6.31 -2.32
N PRO A 233 23.07 -6.67 -2.05
CA PRO A 233 23.38 -8.04 -1.69
C PRO A 233 22.42 -8.49 -0.58
N PRO A 234 21.97 -9.75 -0.59
CA PRO A 234 21.06 -10.26 0.44
C PRO A 234 21.66 -9.98 1.82
N ALA A 235 20.80 -9.57 2.75
CA ALA A 235 21.20 -9.30 4.13
C ALA A 235 21.98 -10.51 4.67
N GLN A 236 23.14 -10.26 5.27
CA GLN A 236 23.93 -11.31 5.89
C GLN A 236 23.42 -11.59 7.29
N PRO A 237 23.66 -12.80 7.83
CA PRO A 237 23.30 -13.12 9.21
C PRO A 237 23.83 -12.06 10.19
N GLY A 238 22.93 -11.47 10.99
CA GLY A 238 23.24 -10.37 11.92
C GLY A 238 22.96 -8.96 11.40
N ASP A 239 22.76 -8.77 10.08
CA ASP A 239 22.43 -7.47 9.52
C ASP A 239 21.03 -7.03 9.93
N LYS A 240 20.87 -5.72 10.21
CA LYS A 240 19.55 -5.10 10.32
C LYS A 240 18.92 -5.00 8.93
N VAL A 241 17.78 -5.65 8.73
CA VAL A 241 16.99 -5.51 7.49
C VAL A 241 16.23 -4.19 7.52
N TYR A 242 15.62 -3.87 8.66
CA TYR A 242 15.02 -2.57 8.92
C TYR A 242 14.97 -2.28 10.42
N GLU A 243 14.87 -1.00 10.77
CA GLU A 243 14.93 -0.52 12.14
C GLU A 243 13.75 0.41 12.44
N ASN A 244 13.12 0.19 13.61
CA ASN A 244 12.02 0.99 14.15
C ASN A 244 10.86 1.25 13.17
N GLN A 245 10.57 0.30 12.27
CA GLN A 245 9.48 0.44 11.32
C GLN A 245 8.14 0.32 12.04
N PRO A 246 7.24 1.31 11.93
CA PRO A 246 5.99 1.30 12.65
C PRO A 246 4.95 0.41 11.97
N PHE A 247 4.11 -0.25 12.77
CA PHE A 247 2.84 -0.78 12.31
C PHE A 247 1.74 -0.58 13.36
N THR A 248 0.48 -0.50 12.93
CA THR A 248 -0.68 -0.33 13.80
C THR A 248 -1.76 -1.35 13.44
N VAL A 249 -2.34 -1.94 14.47
CA VAL A 249 -3.56 -2.76 14.39
C VAL A 249 -4.68 -2.10 15.19
N ALA A 250 -5.89 -2.06 14.64
CA ALA A 250 -6.98 -1.25 15.19
C ALA A 250 -8.38 -1.81 14.85
N ASP A 251 -9.30 -1.63 15.79
CA ASP A 251 -10.68 -2.10 15.72
C ASP A 251 -11.50 -1.41 14.62
N ASP A 252 -11.26 -0.14 14.36
CA ASP A 252 -11.96 0.62 13.33
C ASP A 252 -11.59 0.15 11.93
N VAL A 253 -10.31 -0.13 11.68
CA VAL A 253 -9.85 -0.75 10.44
C VAL A 253 -10.42 -2.17 10.28
N ALA A 254 -10.39 -2.98 11.36
CA ALA A 254 -11.00 -4.31 11.32
C ALA A 254 -12.50 -4.25 10.94
N LYS A 255 -13.24 -3.26 11.47
CA LYS A 255 -14.68 -3.09 11.19
C LYS A 255 -14.96 -2.66 9.76
N THR A 256 -14.13 -1.82 9.16
CA THR A 256 -14.29 -1.47 7.74
C THR A 256 -14.00 -2.66 6.83
N GLN A 257 -13.15 -3.58 7.29
CA GLN A 257 -12.83 -4.85 6.66
C GLN A 257 -13.71 -5.99 7.20
N ASP A 258 -15.03 -5.76 7.31
CA ASP A 258 -16.07 -6.71 7.76
C ASP A 258 -15.63 -7.63 8.91
N CYS A 259 -15.04 -7.00 9.93
CA CYS A 259 -14.55 -7.64 11.15
C CYS A 259 -13.46 -8.71 10.93
N GLY A 260 -12.54 -8.46 9.99
CA GLY A 260 -11.40 -9.33 9.72
C GLY A 260 -10.36 -9.37 10.85
N ILE A 261 -9.59 -10.46 10.92
CA ILE A 261 -8.40 -10.58 11.79
C ILE A 261 -7.25 -9.86 11.10
N GLY A 262 -6.55 -8.97 11.81
CA GLY A 262 -5.36 -8.30 11.29
C GLY A 262 -4.13 -9.20 11.44
N GLY A 263 -3.50 -9.62 10.37
CA GLY A 263 -2.21 -10.31 10.39
C GLY A 263 -1.08 -9.37 9.98
N VAL A 264 0.04 -9.41 10.70
CA VAL A 264 1.24 -8.63 10.39
C VAL A 264 2.35 -9.58 9.98
N GLY A 265 2.84 -9.43 8.76
CA GLY A 265 4.06 -10.10 8.28
C GLY A 265 5.28 -9.21 8.49
N ILE A 266 6.32 -9.75 9.12
CA ILE A 266 7.57 -9.09 9.52
C ILE A 266 8.73 -9.56 8.64
N GLY A 267 8.64 -10.73 8.01
CA GLY A 267 9.66 -11.31 7.13
C GLY A 267 9.98 -10.53 5.84
N SER A 268 9.19 -9.52 5.48
CA SER A 268 9.46 -8.64 4.31
C SER A 268 10.52 -7.57 4.62
N ASP A 269 10.72 -6.62 3.72
CA ASP A 269 11.61 -5.47 3.87
C ASP A 269 11.06 -4.35 4.78
N MET A 270 9.79 -4.48 5.18
CA MET A 270 9.09 -3.69 6.20
C MET A 270 7.89 -4.49 6.73
N PRO A 271 7.37 -4.21 7.94
CA PRO A 271 6.18 -4.89 8.45
C PRO A 271 4.96 -4.54 7.60
N ARG A 272 4.17 -5.55 7.22
CA ARG A 272 2.94 -5.40 6.43
C ARG A 272 1.72 -5.90 7.20
N VAL A 273 0.75 -5.03 7.45
CA VAL A 273 -0.50 -5.39 8.12
C VAL A 273 -1.57 -5.71 7.09
N ARG A 274 -2.33 -6.80 7.24
CA ARG A 274 -3.43 -7.19 6.34
C ARG A 274 -4.61 -7.73 7.14
N TYR A 275 -5.84 -7.31 6.83
CA TYR A 275 -7.05 -7.85 7.47
C TYR A 275 -7.70 -8.93 6.62
N ARG A 276 -8.04 -10.08 7.21
CA ARG A 276 -8.59 -11.26 6.49
C ARG A 276 -9.80 -11.88 7.20
N HIS A 277 -10.73 -12.43 6.42
CA HIS A 277 -11.97 -13.06 6.91
C HIS A 277 -11.84 -14.56 7.19
N THR A 278 -10.88 -15.25 6.57
CA THR A 278 -10.74 -16.71 6.69
C THR A 278 -9.56 -17.06 7.60
N LEU A 279 -9.84 -17.80 8.67
CA LEU A 279 -8.85 -18.43 9.56
C LEU A 279 -8.01 -19.52 8.87
N SER A 280 -8.41 -19.96 7.68
CA SER A 280 -7.74 -21.02 6.93
C SER A 280 -6.73 -20.41 5.94
N GLY A 281 -5.51 -20.14 6.40
CA GLY A 281 -4.37 -19.80 5.54
C GLY A 281 -3.54 -18.62 6.04
N GLY A 282 -2.53 -18.93 6.85
CA GLY A 282 -1.39 -18.06 7.15
C GLY A 282 -1.67 -17.02 8.25
N GLY A 283 -1.36 -17.40 9.49
CA GLY A 283 -1.22 -16.48 10.62
C GLY A 283 0.00 -15.60 10.39
N GLY A 284 -0.20 -14.28 10.53
CA GLY A 284 0.94 -13.36 10.53
C GLY A 284 1.83 -13.63 11.74
N ASP A 285 3.05 -13.12 11.70
CA ASP A 285 3.97 -13.13 12.85
C ASP A 285 3.34 -12.44 14.07
N VAL A 286 2.46 -11.47 13.82
CA VAL A 286 1.56 -10.88 14.82
C VAL A 286 0.13 -10.94 14.31
N GLU A 287 -0.80 -11.46 15.10
CA GLU A 287 -2.24 -11.43 14.80
C GLU A 287 -2.98 -10.51 15.77
N TYR A 288 -3.91 -9.72 15.24
CA TYR A 288 -4.83 -8.87 15.98
C TYR A 288 -6.24 -9.39 15.84
N PHE A 289 -6.80 -9.80 16.97
CA PHE A 289 -8.18 -10.25 17.07
C PHE A 289 -9.03 -9.04 17.51
N PRO A 290 -9.87 -8.47 16.64
CA PRO A 290 -10.65 -7.28 16.96
C PRO A 290 -11.80 -7.59 17.93
N SER A 291 -12.27 -6.55 18.62
CA SER A 291 -13.37 -6.65 19.58
C SER A 291 -14.67 -7.14 18.95
N CYS A 292 -14.89 -6.89 17.66
CA CYS A 292 -16.08 -7.33 16.96
C CYS A 292 -16.15 -8.86 16.75
N LEU A 293 -15.04 -9.59 16.90
CA LEU A 293 -15.00 -11.07 16.87
C LEU A 293 -15.09 -11.69 18.26
N SER A 294 -14.26 -11.23 19.20
CA SER A 294 -14.06 -11.88 20.50
C SER A 294 -14.64 -11.11 21.69
N GLY A 295 -15.17 -9.89 21.50
CA GLY A 295 -15.61 -8.97 22.55
C GLY A 295 -14.47 -8.35 23.36
N SER A 296 -13.31 -9.02 23.43
CA SER A 296 -12.08 -8.55 24.08
C SER A 296 -10.93 -8.61 23.08
N PRO A 297 -10.47 -7.47 22.56
CA PRO A 297 -9.42 -7.45 21.56
C PRO A 297 -8.10 -7.92 22.16
N LYS A 298 -7.33 -8.68 21.38
CA LYS A 298 -6.02 -9.23 21.79
C LYS A 298 -5.04 -9.23 20.63
N VAL A 299 -3.76 -9.20 20.98
CA VAL A 299 -2.64 -9.40 20.07
C VAL A 299 -2.03 -10.77 20.38
N ARG A 300 -1.86 -11.59 19.35
CA ARG A 300 -1.11 -12.84 19.41
C ARG A 300 0.21 -12.65 18.71
N PHE A 301 1.29 -13.13 19.29
CA PHE A 301 2.60 -13.21 18.65
C PHE A 301 2.88 -14.67 18.30
N GLY A 302 3.19 -14.92 17.03
CA GLY A 302 3.52 -16.24 16.51
C GLY A 302 4.97 -16.63 16.79
N GLY A 303 5.24 -17.94 16.80
CA GLY A 303 6.59 -18.48 16.87
C GLY A 303 7.20 -18.46 18.29
N TYR A 304 8.53 -18.31 18.37
CA TYR A 304 9.24 -18.20 19.65
C TYR A 304 9.27 -16.74 20.07
N VAL A 305 8.58 -16.41 21.17
CA VAL A 305 8.43 -15.03 21.62
C VAL A 305 8.59 -14.88 23.12
N ALA A 306 9.25 -13.82 23.54
CA ALA A 306 9.42 -13.45 24.94
C ALA A 306 9.16 -11.96 25.15
N ARG A 307 8.35 -11.62 26.16
CA ARG A 307 8.29 -10.25 26.68
C ARG A 307 9.59 -9.95 27.43
N VAL A 308 10.24 -8.83 27.10
CA VAL A 308 11.53 -8.44 27.68
C VAL A 308 11.35 -7.30 28.66
N GLU A 309 11.92 -7.45 29.86
CA GLU A 309 11.93 -6.43 30.90
C GLU A 309 13.18 -5.55 30.82
N GLY A 310 13.07 -4.28 31.23
CA GLY A 310 14.19 -3.35 31.32
C GLY A 310 14.01 -2.06 30.50
N GLY A 311 14.91 -1.10 30.70
CA GLY A 311 14.86 0.21 30.05
C GLY A 311 15.56 0.29 28.70
N ALA A 312 16.55 -0.60 28.46
CA ALA A 312 17.34 -0.62 27.22
C ALA A 312 16.73 -1.56 26.19
N ASP A 313 16.87 -1.21 24.91
CA ASP A 313 16.44 -2.05 23.81
C ASP A 313 17.50 -3.17 23.60
N PRO A 314 17.11 -4.46 23.61
CA PRO A 314 18.06 -5.57 23.46
C PRO A 314 18.69 -5.56 22.06
N ASP A 315 19.96 -5.97 22.00
CA ASP A 315 20.61 -6.29 20.73
C ASP A 315 20.13 -7.64 20.18
N ILE A 316 20.56 -8.00 18.96
CA ILE A 316 20.14 -9.22 18.28
C ILE A 316 20.39 -10.48 19.11
N THR A 317 21.55 -10.58 19.78
CA THR A 317 21.93 -11.76 20.57
C THR A 317 21.07 -11.86 21.82
N ALA A 318 20.92 -10.77 22.57
CA ALA A 318 20.06 -10.73 23.76
C ALA A 318 18.59 -11.02 23.40
N CYS A 319 18.15 -10.56 22.23
CA CYS A 319 16.78 -10.75 21.75
C CYS A 319 16.53 -12.19 21.31
N GLN A 320 17.45 -12.79 20.55
CA GLN A 320 17.38 -14.20 20.16
C GLN A 320 17.42 -15.12 21.39
N ASP A 321 18.30 -14.86 22.35
CA ASP A 321 18.39 -15.60 23.61
C ASP A 321 17.11 -15.49 24.44
N ALA A 322 16.50 -14.30 24.47
CA ALA A 322 15.22 -14.10 25.13
C ALA A 322 14.12 -14.92 24.45
N ALA A 323 13.99 -14.82 23.13
CA ALA A 323 13.00 -15.56 22.34
C ALA A 323 13.17 -17.09 22.48
N ALA A 324 14.41 -17.60 22.45
CA ALA A 324 14.70 -19.02 22.63
C ALA A 324 14.32 -19.57 24.01
N ARG A 325 14.25 -18.70 25.03
CA ARG A 325 13.76 -19.01 26.39
C ARG A 325 12.28 -18.68 26.59
N GLY A 326 11.64 -18.11 25.58
CA GLY A 326 10.27 -17.62 25.60
C GLY A 326 9.21 -18.71 25.56
N GLU A 327 7.96 -18.27 25.41
CA GLU A 327 6.84 -19.19 25.21
C GLU A 327 6.96 -19.83 23.82
N ARG A 328 6.66 -21.13 23.77
CA ARG A 328 6.68 -21.92 22.55
C ARG A 328 5.26 -21.97 21.99
N ASP A 329 5.11 -21.68 20.70
CA ASP A 329 3.91 -21.91 19.91
C ASP A 329 2.74 -20.90 20.06
N ASP A 330 2.93 -19.72 20.68
CA ASP A 330 2.14 -18.46 20.56
C ASP A 330 1.98 -17.73 21.92
N LEU A 331 2.18 -16.41 21.97
CA LEU A 331 1.88 -15.56 23.14
C LEU A 331 0.64 -14.69 22.88
N ASP A 332 -0.44 -14.94 23.62
CA ASP A 332 -1.67 -14.14 23.59
C ASP A 332 -1.62 -13.04 24.66
N VAL A 333 -1.68 -11.76 24.24
CA VAL A 333 -1.73 -10.61 25.14
C VAL A 333 -3.00 -9.79 24.89
N PRO A 334 -3.90 -9.66 25.89
CA PRO A 334 -5.03 -8.75 25.79
C PRO A 334 -4.55 -7.31 25.55
N VAL A 335 -5.21 -6.55 24.67
CA VAL A 335 -4.80 -5.16 24.41
C VAL A 335 -4.88 -4.29 25.67
N SER A 336 -5.81 -4.62 26.58
CA SER A 336 -5.95 -3.99 27.89
C SER A 336 -4.73 -4.18 28.81
N GLU A 337 -3.84 -5.13 28.53
CA GLU A 337 -2.63 -5.42 29.28
C GLU A 337 -1.36 -4.85 28.64
N LEU A 338 -1.43 -4.45 27.36
CA LEU A 338 -0.33 -3.78 26.67
C LEU A 338 -0.11 -2.37 27.20
N ARG A 339 1.15 -1.97 27.33
CA ARG A 339 1.58 -0.63 27.75
C ARG A 339 2.63 -0.10 26.79
N THR A 340 2.61 1.20 26.54
CA THR A 340 3.71 1.87 25.84
C THR A 340 5.03 1.57 26.55
N GLY A 341 6.03 1.14 25.78
CA GLY A 341 7.34 0.72 26.27
C GLY A 341 7.47 -0.80 26.49
N ASP A 342 6.38 -1.56 26.40
CA ASP A 342 6.47 -3.02 26.36
C ASP A 342 7.29 -3.48 25.15
N ARG A 343 8.07 -4.55 25.35
CA ARG A 343 8.98 -5.10 24.35
C ARG A 343 8.80 -6.59 24.24
N PHE A 344 8.87 -7.08 23.01
CA PHE A 344 8.76 -8.49 22.67
C PHE A 344 9.90 -8.84 21.73
N CYS A 345 10.64 -9.87 22.09
CA CYS A 345 11.66 -10.47 21.26
C CYS A 345 11.10 -11.72 20.61
N MET A 346 11.27 -11.81 19.29
CA MET A 346 10.74 -12.88 18.46
C MET A 346 11.87 -13.52 17.65
N PHE A 347 11.78 -14.83 17.46
CA PHE A 347 12.68 -15.60 16.63
C PHE A 347 11.88 -16.60 15.78
N ASP A 348 12.06 -16.54 14.47
CA ASP A 348 11.51 -17.52 13.53
C ASP A 348 12.63 -18.31 12.87
N SER A 349 12.65 -19.62 13.09
CA SER A 349 13.66 -20.52 12.53
C SER A 349 13.41 -20.92 11.07
N PHE A 350 12.17 -20.82 10.59
CA PHE A 350 11.79 -21.14 9.21
C PHE A 350 12.09 -19.97 8.29
N GLU A 351 11.68 -18.76 8.69
CA GLU A 351 11.94 -17.52 7.96
C GLU A 351 13.28 -16.87 8.32
N LYS A 352 14.02 -17.44 9.28
CA LYS A 352 15.39 -17.08 9.67
C LYS A 352 15.55 -15.60 10.03
N TYR A 353 14.70 -15.09 10.90
CA TYR A 353 14.86 -13.73 11.40
C TYR A 353 14.75 -13.64 12.92
N VAL A 354 15.33 -12.57 13.46
CA VAL A 354 15.13 -12.12 14.84
C VAL A 354 14.44 -10.76 14.76
N ALA A 355 13.45 -10.50 15.62
CA ALA A 355 12.77 -9.21 15.65
C ALA A 355 12.55 -8.71 17.08
N LEU A 356 12.72 -7.40 17.25
CA LEU A 356 12.34 -6.66 18.45
C LEU A 356 11.10 -5.83 18.11
N LEU A 357 9.98 -6.15 18.75
CA LEU A 357 8.75 -5.38 18.68
C LEU A 357 8.63 -4.54 19.95
N LYS A 358 8.36 -3.25 19.80
CA LYS A 358 8.17 -2.32 20.91
C LYS A 358 6.84 -1.61 20.77
N VAL A 359 6.02 -1.66 21.81
CA VAL A 359 4.75 -0.94 21.85
C VAL A 359 5.03 0.55 21.99
N THR A 360 4.65 1.34 20.99
CA THR A 360 4.86 2.79 20.97
C THR A 360 3.59 3.55 21.38
N ALA A 361 2.41 3.00 21.10
CA ALA A 361 1.14 3.55 21.55
C ALA A 361 0.10 2.44 21.77
N VAL A 362 -0.80 2.66 22.73
CA VAL A 362 -1.98 1.80 22.97
C VAL A 362 -3.17 2.68 23.25
N THR A 363 -4.26 2.45 22.55
CA THR A 363 -5.58 3.01 22.87
C THR A 363 -6.43 1.86 23.38
N ALA A 364 -6.65 1.80 24.70
CA ALA A 364 -7.43 0.71 25.32
C ALA A 364 -8.94 0.96 25.30
N GLU A 365 -9.38 2.17 24.93
CA GLU A 365 -10.78 2.55 24.77
C GLU A 365 -11.15 2.64 23.28
N ALA A 366 -12.42 2.48 22.95
CA ALA A 366 -12.87 2.43 21.56
C ALA A 366 -12.62 3.76 20.81
N PRO A 367 -12.03 3.74 19.58
CA PRO A 367 -11.55 2.55 18.87
C PRO A 367 -10.25 2.01 19.47
N VAL A 368 -10.25 0.72 19.82
CA VAL A 368 -9.09 0.07 20.42
C VAL A 368 -8.00 -0.10 19.37
N SER A 369 -6.77 0.24 19.72
CA SER A 369 -5.62 0.12 18.82
C SER A 369 -4.31 -0.13 19.58
N ALA A 370 -3.36 -0.74 18.89
CA ALA A 370 -1.99 -0.90 19.35
C ALA A 370 -1.02 -0.60 18.20
N THR A 371 -0.05 0.27 18.48
CA THR A 371 1.02 0.63 17.55
C THR A 371 2.33 0.08 18.08
N PHE A 372 3.08 -0.54 17.19
CA PHE A 372 4.38 -1.13 17.44
C PHE A 372 5.43 -0.46 16.56
N SER A 373 6.68 -0.45 17.01
CA SER A 373 7.85 -0.27 16.16
C SER A 373 8.64 -1.59 16.12
N VAL A 374 9.06 -2.01 14.95
CA VAL A 374 9.80 -3.26 14.75
C VAL A 374 11.19 -2.99 14.23
N THR A 375 12.17 -3.64 14.84
CA THR A 375 13.51 -3.79 14.28
C THR A 375 13.69 -5.27 13.94
N ARG A 376 14.02 -5.56 12.68
CA ARG A 376 14.28 -6.92 12.19
C ARG A 376 15.76 -7.07 11.85
N TRP A 377 16.31 -8.21 12.24
CA TRP A 377 17.61 -8.69 11.81
C TRP A 377 17.48 -10.01 11.06
N GLU A 378 18.39 -10.25 10.12
CA GLU A 378 18.60 -11.59 9.59
C GLU A 378 19.19 -12.48 10.70
N ALA A 379 18.61 -13.65 10.93
CA ALA A 379 19.04 -14.49 12.04
C ALA A 379 20.50 -14.95 11.83
N PRO A 380 21.33 -14.92 12.89
CA PRO A 380 22.67 -15.49 12.81
C PRO A 380 22.57 -17.00 12.53
N GLU A 381 23.53 -17.54 11.77
CA GLU A 381 23.62 -19.00 11.60
C GLU A 381 23.71 -19.68 12.97
N PRO A 382 23.04 -20.83 13.18
CA PRO A 382 23.13 -21.56 14.43
C PRO A 382 24.59 -21.98 14.66
N SER A 383 25.16 -21.53 15.78
CA SER A 383 26.51 -21.85 16.23
C SER A 383 26.66 -23.26 16.78
#